data_AF-A0A661ZYY4-F1
#
_entry.id   AF-A0A661ZYY4-F1
#
_cell.length_a   1.000
_cell.length_b   1.000
_cell.length_c   1.000
_cell.angle_alpha   90.00
_cell.angle_beta   90.00
_cell.angle_gamma   90.00
#
_symmetry.space_group_name_H-M   'P 1'
#
loop_
_entity.id
_entity.type
_entity.pdbx_description
1 polymer ?
#
loop_
_entity_poly.entity_id
_entity_poly.type
_entity_poly.pdbx_seq_one_letter_code
_entity_poly.pdbx_strand_id
1 'polypeptide(L)'
;MKLPVKNSKTNSEPYLQKRLKEIEKERIKGNNIPFKITGIREKGFIINVSGLKGFISFNHMPWKYSSHIYWHFLYPYIRGKYFFGKVYSVNQIQQTVVVDGNVPQFKKKVFAEDDKYKGIILDKSASGLWVDMGYHFQWECGSIFTKIRRFSFESAQSCFNNNAGKVIEVFFWGNDTNSNLLFGYENFKKIWYTGEIYKYIGNIFPVKVVKTKETGISFLVENKFKATLNNITRKNKQAFQNLIDGDIIHCEVENINNTKKLLRLNWEYELEIDEIAKRNTVQCKKNTIIIENSIIKNRVNQDVVKRLSLISKTVKVEVIQKVNSLGRICNTYFVENKYKGELIISNDNYQITKMEKKHIEENLQDGDILNCEVLGVHKKTIKIKWNIRNEELQRFLQ
;
A
#
# COMPACT_ATOMS: atom_id res chain seq x y z
N MET A 1 -5.70 -43.97 -86.01
CA MET A 1 -5.58 -43.87 -84.55
C MET A 1 -5.88 -42.45 -84.11
N LYS A 2 -7.03 -42.21 -83.48
CA LYS A 2 -7.37 -40.90 -82.89
C LYS A 2 -6.75 -40.82 -81.50
N LEU A 3 -5.86 -39.85 -81.28
CA LEU A 3 -5.38 -39.52 -79.94
C LEU A 3 -6.55 -38.99 -79.09
N PRO A 4 -6.65 -39.39 -77.80
CA PRO A 4 -7.70 -38.89 -76.94
C PRO A 4 -7.35 -37.46 -76.48
N VAL A 5 -8.25 -36.53 -76.77
CA VAL A 5 -8.27 -35.19 -76.16
C VAL A 5 -8.63 -35.36 -74.69
N LYS A 6 -7.64 -35.30 -73.81
CA LYS A 6 -7.86 -35.16 -72.36
C LYS A 6 -8.39 -33.75 -72.08
N ASN A 7 -9.71 -33.62 -72.01
CA ASN A 7 -10.36 -32.51 -71.32
C ASN A 7 -10.20 -32.68 -69.81
N SER A 8 -9.06 -32.28 -69.26
CA SER A 8 -8.94 -32.03 -67.82
C SER A 8 -9.28 -30.56 -67.53
N LYS A 9 -10.57 -30.23 -67.50
CA LYS A 9 -11.03 -29.03 -66.79
C LYS A 9 -10.79 -29.25 -65.30
N THR A 10 -9.59 -28.95 -64.82
CA THR A 10 -9.35 -28.74 -63.39
C THR A 10 -10.14 -27.50 -63.00
N ASN A 11 -11.38 -27.72 -62.57
CA ASN A 11 -12.23 -26.72 -61.93
C ASN A 11 -11.66 -26.47 -60.52
N SER A 12 -10.47 -25.88 -60.44
CA SER A 12 -9.89 -25.46 -59.16
C SER A 12 -10.67 -24.24 -58.70
N GLU A 13 -11.65 -24.47 -57.84
CA GLU A 13 -12.35 -23.39 -57.16
C GLU A 13 -11.31 -22.41 -56.58
N PRO A 14 -11.38 -21.10 -56.91
CA PRO A 14 -10.43 -20.12 -56.43
C PRO A 14 -10.28 -20.21 -54.92
N TYR A 15 -9.03 -20.19 -54.42
CA TYR A 15 -8.71 -20.37 -53.00
C TYR A 15 -9.61 -19.56 -52.05
N LEU A 16 -9.94 -18.31 -52.42
CA LEU A 16 -10.80 -17.43 -51.64
C LEU A 16 -12.26 -17.92 -51.57
N GLN A 17 -12.82 -18.47 -52.65
CA GLN A 17 -14.17 -19.01 -52.65
C GLN A 17 -14.27 -20.26 -51.76
N LYS A 18 -13.26 -21.13 -51.82
CA LYS A 18 -13.15 -22.28 -50.91
C LYS A 18 -13.12 -21.82 -49.45
N ARG A 19 -12.31 -20.81 -49.11
CA ARG A 19 -12.24 -20.24 -47.75
C ARG A 19 -13.55 -19.61 -47.30
N LEU A 20 -14.26 -18.90 -48.18
CA LEU A 20 -15.58 -18.35 -47.85
C LEU A 20 -16.61 -19.45 -47.57
N LYS A 21 -16.62 -20.54 -48.36
CA LYS A 21 -17.47 -21.70 -48.09
C LYS A 21 -17.15 -22.38 -46.76
N GLU A 22 -15.87 -22.48 -46.39
CA GLU A 22 -15.45 -22.98 -45.08
C GLU A 22 -15.98 -22.09 -43.94
N ILE A 23 -15.82 -20.77 -44.04
CA ILE A 23 -16.34 -19.82 -43.05
C ILE A 23 -17.86 -19.85 -42.95
N GLU A 24 -18.56 -20.00 -44.07
CA GLU A 24 -20.03 -20.11 -44.09
C GLU A 24 -20.51 -21.39 -43.40
N LYS A 25 -19.79 -22.50 -43.53
CA LYS A 25 -20.07 -23.72 -42.77
C LYS A 25 -19.90 -23.49 -41.26
N GLU A 26 -18.84 -22.78 -40.86
CA GLU A 26 -18.63 -22.44 -39.44
C GLU A 26 -19.70 -21.48 -38.91
N ARG A 27 -20.21 -20.56 -39.74
CA ARG A 27 -21.38 -19.72 -39.44
C ARG A 27 -22.62 -20.57 -39.12
N ILE A 28 -22.94 -21.53 -39.99
CA ILE A 28 -24.12 -22.41 -39.83
C ILE A 28 -24.00 -23.26 -38.56
N LYS A 29 -22.80 -23.75 -38.24
CA LYS A 29 -22.55 -24.50 -37.00
C LYS A 29 -22.57 -23.63 -35.74
N GLY A 30 -22.43 -22.31 -35.86
CA GLY A 30 -22.35 -21.40 -34.73
C GLY A 30 -21.06 -21.54 -33.90
N ASN A 31 -20.00 -22.05 -34.51
CA ASN A 31 -18.71 -22.26 -33.86
C ASN A 31 -17.98 -20.94 -33.61
N ASN A 32 -17.14 -20.93 -32.56
CA ASN A 32 -16.23 -19.83 -32.31
C ASN A 32 -15.03 -19.93 -33.25
N ILE A 33 -14.73 -18.84 -33.94
CA ILE A 33 -13.60 -18.70 -34.85
C ILE A 33 -12.62 -17.65 -34.31
N PRO A 34 -11.30 -17.87 -34.43
CA PRO A 34 -10.33 -16.86 -34.08
C PRO A 34 -10.30 -15.75 -35.13
N PHE A 35 -10.12 -14.51 -34.68
CA PHE A 35 -9.89 -13.36 -35.54
C PHE A 35 -8.76 -12.50 -34.99
N LYS A 36 -7.97 -11.91 -35.89
CA LYS A 36 -6.86 -11.02 -35.55
C LYS A 36 -7.22 -9.57 -35.85
N ILE A 37 -7.02 -8.65 -34.92
CA ILE A 37 -7.17 -7.21 -35.19
C ILE A 37 -6.01 -6.72 -36.05
N THR A 38 -6.31 -6.06 -37.17
CA THR A 38 -5.30 -5.60 -38.13
C THR A 38 -5.35 -4.09 -38.39
N GLY A 39 -6.52 -3.48 -38.24
CA GLY A 39 -6.80 -2.06 -38.47
C GLY A 39 -7.96 -1.56 -37.59
N ILE A 40 -8.11 -0.24 -37.50
CA ILE A 40 -9.24 0.42 -36.84
C ILE A 40 -9.96 1.35 -37.81
N ARG A 41 -11.27 1.46 -37.65
CA ARG A 41 -12.16 2.43 -38.29
C ARG A 41 -13.02 3.11 -37.21
N GLU A 42 -13.75 4.13 -37.60
CA GLU A 42 -14.57 4.95 -36.70
C GLU A 42 -15.53 4.16 -35.80
N LYS A 43 -16.07 3.03 -36.28
CA LYS A 43 -17.08 2.22 -35.57
C LYS A 43 -16.68 0.76 -35.32
N GLY A 44 -15.43 0.39 -35.57
CA GLY A 44 -15.01 -1.01 -35.47
C GLY A 44 -13.58 -1.28 -35.90
N PHE A 45 -13.21 -2.55 -35.87
CA PHE A 45 -11.90 -3.02 -36.29
C PHE A 45 -11.96 -3.72 -37.65
N ILE A 46 -10.90 -3.53 -38.42
CA ILE A 46 -10.58 -4.40 -39.56
C ILE A 46 -9.89 -5.62 -38.98
N ILE A 47 -10.42 -6.80 -39.30
CA ILE A 47 -9.92 -8.07 -38.77
C ILE A 47 -9.48 -9.01 -39.90
N ASN A 48 -8.66 -9.99 -39.54
CA ASN A 48 -8.36 -11.14 -40.38
C ASN A 48 -8.98 -12.39 -39.76
N VAL A 49 -9.75 -13.14 -40.56
CA VAL A 49 -10.39 -14.39 -40.18
C VAL A 49 -9.96 -15.46 -41.17
N SER A 50 -9.12 -16.41 -40.74
CA SER A 50 -8.63 -17.51 -41.60
C SER A 50 -8.05 -17.04 -42.96
N GLY A 51 -7.38 -15.88 -42.99
CA GLY A 51 -6.81 -15.29 -44.19
C GLY A 51 -7.76 -14.34 -44.95
N LEU A 52 -9.04 -14.28 -44.60
CA LEU A 52 -10.02 -13.37 -45.19
C LEU A 52 -10.05 -12.04 -44.43
N LYS A 53 -10.29 -10.94 -45.16
CA LYS A 53 -10.54 -9.63 -44.55
C LYS A 53 -11.94 -9.61 -43.95
N GLY A 54 -12.08 -8.99 -42.80
CA GLY A 54 -13.36 -8.86 -42.12
C GLY A 54 -13.49 -7.58 -41.32
N PHE A 55 -14.64 -7.45 -40.69
CA PHE A 55 -14.99 -6.32 -39.85
C PHE A 55 -15.68 -6.80 -38.57
N ILE A 56 -15.38 -6.15 -37.46
CA ILE A 56 -16.10 -6.29 -36.19
C ILE A 56 -16.44 -4.91 -35.68
N SER A 57 -17.72 -4.67 -35.41
CA SER A 57 -18.17 -3.42 -34.80
C SER A 57 -17.68 -3.34 -33.35
N PHE A 58 -17.44 -2.14 -32.84
CA PHE A 58 -17.18 -1.92 -31.41
C PHE A 58 -18.30 -2.48 -30.52
N ASN A 59 -19.55 -2.47 -30.99
CA ASN A 59 -20.70 -3.02 -30.27
C ASN A 59 -20.70 -4.55 -30.17
N HIS A 60 -19.94 -5.20 -31.07
CA HIS A 60 -19.77 -6.64 -31.16
C HIS A 60 -18.44 -7.11 -30.56
N MET A 61 -17.64 -6.21 -29.98
CA MET A 61 -16.45 -6.61 -29.23
C MET A 61 -16.85 -7.38 -27.97
N PRO A 62 -15.96 -8.24 -27.42
CA PRO A 62 -16.27 -9.07 -26.25
C PRO A 62 -16.54 -8.28 -24.95
N TRP A 63 -16.27 -6.98 -24.95
CA TRP A 63 -16.59 -6.04 -23.88
C TRP A 63 -16.96 -4.69 -24.48
N LYS A 64 -17.54 -3.80 -23.66
CA LYS A 64 -18.07 -2.52 -24.12
C LYS A 64 -17.48 -1.37 -23.31
N TYR A 65 -17.33 -0.22 -23.98
CA TYR A 65 -17.02 1.05 -23.35
C TYR A 65 -18.16 2.03 -23.57
N SER A 66 -18.24 3.04 -22.70
CA SER A 66 -19.20 4.15 -22.84
C SER A 66 -18.90 5.04 -24.06
N SER A 67 -17.64 5.10 -24.50
CA SER A 67 -17.21 5.90 -25.65
C SER A 67 -16.36 5.12 -26.63
N HIS A 68 -16.65 5.29 -27.92
CA HIS A 68 -15.89 4.67 -29.02
C HIS A 68 -14.44 5.19 -29.11
N ILE A 69 -14.16 6.38 -28.55
CA ILE A 69 -12.79 6.92 -28.58
C ILE A 69 -11.82 6.06 -27.76
N TYR A 70 -12.30 5.35 -26.73
CA TYR A 70 -11.46 4.49 -25.91
C TYR A 70 -10.85 3.34 -26.72
N TRP A 71 -11.58 2.81 -27.71
CA TRP A 71 -11.04 1.82 -28.64
C TRP A 71 -9.84 2.34 -29.45
N HIS A 72 -9.83 3.63 -29.77
CA HIS A 72 -8.72 4.25 -30.49
C HIS A 72 -7.48 4.37 -29.60
N PHE A 73 -7.65 4.63 -28.31
CA PHE A 73 -6.56 4.62 -27.34
C PHE A 73 -5.98 3.21 -27.12
N LEU A 74 -6.81 2.17 -27.19
CA LEU A 74 -6.40 0.78 -27.01
C LEU A 74 -5.79 0.16 -28.27
N TYR A 75 -6.24 0.59 -29.46
CA TYR A 75 -5.85 0.02 -30.74
C TYR A 75 -4.34 -0.25 -30.91
N PRO A 76 -3.43 0.69 -30.56
CA PRO A 76 -1.99 0.45 -30.68
C PRO A 76 -1.50 -0.81 -29.95
N TYR A 77 -2.19 -1.21 -28.88
CA TYR A 77 -1.80 -2.30 -28.00
C TYR A 77 -2.55 -3.62 -28.27
N ILE A 78 -3.75 -3.54 -28.87
CA ILE A 78 -4.54 -4.72 -29.26
C ILE A 78 -4.35 -5.11 -30.73
N ARG A 79 -3.72 -4.25 -31.54
CA ARG A 79 -3.36 -4.59 -32.92
C ARG A 79 -2.48 -5.83 -32.94
N GLY A 80 -2.86 -6.79 -33.78
CA GLY A 80 -2.17 -8.06 -33.93
C GLY A 80 -2.55 -9.11 -32.90
N LYS A 81 -3.37 -8.79 -31.89
CA LYS A 81 -3.91 -9.79 -30.96
C LYS A 81 -5.05 -10.58 -31.57
N TYR A 82 -5.23 -11.79 -31.05
CA TYR A 82 -6.29 -12.72 -31.44
C TYR A 82 -7.40 -12.71 -30.40
N PHE A 83 -8.63 -12.74 -30.88
CA PHE A 83 -9.85 -12.91 -30.10
C PHE A 83 -10.71 -13.97 -30.78
N PHE A 84 -11.77 -14.39 -30.11
CA PHE A 84 -12.74 -15.35 -30.62
C PHE A 84 -14.09 -14.68 -30.82
N GLY A 85 -14.82 -15.14 -31.84
CA GLY A 85 -16.17 -14.68 -32.13
C GLY A 85 -16.91 -15.66 -33.02
N LYS A 86 -18.19 -15.40 -33.27
CA LYS A 86 -19.00 -16.13 -34.24
C LYS A 86 -19.10 -15.34 -35.53
N VAL A 87 -19.17 -16.04 -36.66
CA VAL A 87 -19.46 -15.38 -37.93
C VAL A 87 -20.88 -14.84 -37.86
N TYR A 88 -21.05 -13.53 -38.01
CA TYR A 88 -22.37 -12.89 -38.08
C TYR A 88 -22.92 -12.95 -39.50
N SER A 89 -22.11 -12.54 -40.49
CA SER A 89 -22.46 -12.60 -41.90
C SER A 89 -21.24 -12.74 -42.80
N VAL A 90 -21.46 -13.26 -44.00
CA VAL A 90 -20.45 -13.41 -45.05
C VAL A 90 -20.95 -12.72 -46.31
N ASN A 91 -20.20 -11.75 -46.83
CA ASN A 91 -20.48 -11.12 -48.11
C ASN A 91 -19.63 -11.80 -49.19
N GLN A 92 -20.26 -12.64 -50.00
CA GLN A 92 -19.56 -13.40 -51.06
C GLN A 92 -19.03 -12.50 -52.19
N ILE A 93 -19.71 -11.39 -52.50
CA ILE A 93 -19.35 -10.47 -53.58
C ILE A 93 -18.08 -9.69 -53.19
N GLN A 94 -18.08 -9.10 -52.00
CA GLN A 94 -16.93 -8.32 -51.49
C GLN A 94 -15.86 -9.20 -50.83
N GLN A 95 -16.14 -10.49 -50.66
CA GLN A 95 -15.27 -11.47 -50.00
C GLN A 95 -14.89 -11.04 -48.57
N THR A 96 -15.87 -10.51 -47.83
CA THR A 96 -15.68 -10.01 -46.46
C THR A 96 -16.50 -10.79 -45.44
N VAL A 97 -16.00 -10.85 -44.21
CA VAL A 97 -16.65 -11.54 -43.09
C VAL A 97 -16.95 -10.53 -41.98
N VAL A 98 -18.17 -10.55 -41.45
CA VAL A 98 -18.55 -9.81 -40.24
C VAL A 98 -18.57 -10.78 -39.07
N VAL A 99 -17.94 -10.41 -37.96
CA VAL A 99 -17.82 -11.27 -36.77
C VAL A 99 -18.48 -10.60 -35.57
N ASP A 100 -19.10 -11.43 -34.73
CA ASP A 100 -19.55 -11.08 -33.38
C ASP A 100 -18.62 -11.68 -32.33
N GLY A 101 -17.84 -10.82 -31.66
CA GLY A 101 -16.90 -11.20 -30.61
C GLY A 101 -17.55 -11.39 -29.23
N ASN A 102 -18.86 -11.18 -29.09
CA ASN A 102 -19.57 -11.36 -27.82
C ASN A 102 -19.76 -12.84 -27.47
N VAL A 103 -18.64 -13.53 -27.23
CA VAL A 103 -18.57 -14.94 -26.84
C VAL A 103 -17.71 -15.10 -25.59
N PRO A 104 -18.02 -16.05 -24.69
CA PRO A 104 -17.17 -16.36 -23.54
C PRO A 104 -15.78 -16.81 -24.00
N GLN A 105 -14.74 -16.09 -23.59
CA GLN A 105 -13.35 -16.38 -23.99
C GLN A 105 -12.27 -15.97 -22.97
N PHE A 106 -12.65 -15.33 -21.86
CA PHE A 106 -11.70 -14.75 -20.91
C PHE A 106 -11.49 -15.62 -19.69
N LYS A 107 -10.23 -15.67 -19.25
CA LYS A 107 -9.85 -16.31 -17.99
C LYS A 107 -10.22 -15.40 -16.82
N LYS A 108 -10.55 -16.00 -15.67
CA LYS A 108 -10.57 -15.28 -14.40
C LYS A 108 -9.14 -15.17 -13.87
N LYS A 109 -8.74 -13.97 -13.42
CA LYS A 109 -7.47 -13.76 -12.71
C LYS A 109 -7.72 -13.09 -11.39
N VAL A 110 -6.84 -13.38 -10.43
CA VAL A 110 -6.83 -12.81 -9.09
C VAL A 110 -5.70 -11.81 -9.03
N PHE A 111 -6.02 -10.59 -8.58
CA PHE A 111 -5.01 -9.59 -8.27
C PHE A 111 -4.40 -9.90 -6.90
N ALA A 112 -3.09 -9.77 -6.79
CA ALA A 112 -2.38 -9.84 -5.53
C ALA A 112 -2.32 -8.42 -4.94
N GLU A 113 -2.68 -8.31 -3.66
CA GLU A 113 -2.67 -7.04 -2.95
C GLU A 113 -1.25 -6.48 -2.86
N ASP A 114 -1.12 -5.16 -3.01
CA ASP A 114 0.12 -4.39 -3.02
C ASP A 114 1.06 -4.67 -4.22
N ASP A 115 0.67 -5.52 -5.18
CA ASP A 115 1.39 -5.71 -6.43
C ASP A 115 1.13 -4.58 -7.44
N LYS A 116 2.09 -4.42 -8.34
CA LYS A 116 2.07 -3.44 -9.43
C LYS A 116 1.47 -4.01 -10.70
N TYR A 117 0.56 -3.23 -11.28
CA TYR A 117 -0.12 -3.56 -12.52
C TYR A 117 -0.02 -2.41 -13.52
N LYS A 118 -0.09 -2.76 -14.81
CA LYS A 118 0.00 -1.79 -15.90
C LYS A 118 -1.36 -1.65 -16.57
N GLY A 119 -1.81 -0.42 -16.78
CA GLY A 119 -3.06 -0.15 -17.46
C GLY A 119 -2.92 0.95 -18.50
N ILE A 120 -3.88 1.03 -19.42
CA ILE A 120 -3.94 2.12 -20.41
C ILE A 120 -4.96 3.14 -19.93
N ILE A 121 -4.55 4.41 -19.87
CA ILE A 121 -5.44 5.51 -19.52
C ILE A 121 -6.42 5.72 -20.67
N LEU A 122 -7.71 5.57 -20.39
CA LEU A 122 -8.78 5.77 -21.36
C LEU A 122 -9.37 7.16 -21.27
N ASP A 123 -9.46 7.72 -20.06
CA ASP A 123 -10.06 9.02 -19.83
C ASP A 123 -9.56 9.69 -18.54
N LYS A 124 -9.84 10.98 -18.42
CA LYS A 124 -9.56 11.83 -17.26
C LYS A 124 -10.83 12.48 -16.76
N SER A 125 -10.93 12.60 -15.44
CA SER A 125 -11.96 13.40 -14.78
C SER A 125 -11.35 14.21 -13.63
N ALA A 126 -12.08 15.20 -13.12
CA ALA A 126 -11.67 15.95 -11.93
C ALA A 126 -11.35 15.05 -10.72
N SER A 127 -11.98 13.87 -10.68
CA SER A 127 -11.89 12.89 -9.60
C SER A 127 -10.82 11.79 -9.79
N GLY A 128 -10.16 11.71 -10.96
CA GLY A 128 -9.14 10.69 -11.23
C GLY A 128 -9.03 10.26 -12.69
N LEU A 129 -8.30 9.18 -12.92
CA LEU A 129 -8.07 8.57 -14.23
C LEU A 129 -8.91 7.31 -14.40
N TRP A 130 -9.49 7.12 -15.58
CA TRP A 130 -10.11 5.86 -15.99
C TRP A 130 -9.09 5.03 -16.76
N VAL A 131 -8.89 3.78 -16.34
CA VAL A 131 -7.79 2.94 -16.80
C VAL A 131 -8.32 1.55 -17.11
N ASP A 132 -7.88 0.96 -18.22
CA ASP A 132 -8.09 -0.45 -18.52
C ASP A 132 -6.84 -1.27 -18.15
N MET A 133 -7.00 -2.12 -17.13
CA MET A 133 -5.97 -3.00 -16.59
C MET A 133 -5.82 -4.31 -17.39
N GLY A 134 -6.69 -4.55 -18.38
CA GLY A 134 -6.58 -5.69 -19.30
C GLY A 134 -5.23 -5.71 -20.03
N TYR A 135 -4.61 -4.54 -20.21
CA TYR A 135 -3.27 -4.40 -20.78
C TYR A 135 -2.21 -5.25 -20.06
N HIS A 136 -2.18 -5.25 -18.72
CA HIS A 136 -1.22 -6.03 -17.94
C HIS A 136 -1.28 -7.53 -18.27
N PHE A 137 -2.49 -8.04 -18.50
CA PHE A 137 -2.76 -9.44 -18.82
C PHE A 137 -2.90 -9.69 -20.32
N GLN A 138 -2.46 -8.75 -21.16
CA GLN A 138 -2.56 -8.87 -22.61
C GLN A 138 -3.99 -9.17 -23.12
N TRP A 139 -5.02 -8.76 -22.38
CA TRP A 139 -6.44 -9.04 -22.59
C TRP A 139 -6.84 -10.53 -22.54
N GLU A 140 -6.01 -11.42 -21.97
CA GLU A 140 -6.43 -12.81 -21.68
C GLU A 140 -7.64 -12.88 -20.72
N CYS A 141 -7.83 -11.82 -19.94
CA CYS A 141 -8.92 -11.66 -18.97
C CYS A 141 -9.99 -10.65 -19.44
N GLY A 142 -9.91 -10.23 -20.70
CA GLY A 142 -10.73 -9.15 -21.24
C GLY A 142 -10.29 -7.77 -20.73
N SER A 143 -11.18 -6.79 -20.86
CA SER A 143 -10.99 -5.45 -20.30
C SER A 143 -11.33 -5.44 -18.81
N ILE A 144 -10.47 -4.81 -18.02
CA ILE A 144 -10.67 -4.61 -16.59
C ILE A 144 -10.66 -3.11 -16.35
N PHE A 145 -11.85 -2.50 -16.41
CA PHE A 145 -12.02 -1.06 -16.35
C PHE A 145 -12.15 -0.58 -14.91
N THR A 146 -11.26 0.32 -14.49
CA THR A 146 -11.22 0.84 -13.12
C THR A 146 -10.87 2.33 -13.08
N LYS A 147 -11.16 2.96 -11.94
CA LYS A 147 -10.90 4.38 -11.71
C LYS A 147 -9.80 4.54 -10.66
N ILE A 148 -8.69 5.13 -11.07
CA ILE A 148 -7.61 5.52 -10.18
C ILE A 148 -7.94 6.90 -9.62
N ARG A 149 -8.28 6.95 -8.33
CA ARG A 149 -8.75 8.17 -7.67
C ARG A 149 -7.63 9.21 -7.56
N ARG A 150 -7.95 10.48 -7.78
CA ARG A 150 -7.01 11.61 -7.77
C ARG A 150 -6.18 11.71 -6.49
N PHE A 151 -6.74 11.37 -5.33
CA PHE A 151 -6.02 11.45 -4.06
C PHE A 151 -4.82 10.48 -3.99
N SER A 152 -4.83 9.40 -4.78
CA SER A 152 -3.75 8.41 -4.80
C SER A 152 -2.46 8.92 -5.46
N PHE A 153 -2.53 10.06 -6.14
CA PHE A 153 -1.39 10.73 -6.79
C PHE A 153 -0.73 11.74 -5.85
N GLU A 154 0.57 11.99 -6.04
CA GLU A 154 1.35 12.96 -5.25
C GLU A 154 0.70 14.35 -5.23
N SER A 155 0.29 14.81 -6.42
CA SER A 155 -0.36 16.10 -6.62
C SER A 155 -1.47 16.02 -7.66
N ALA A 156 -2.37 17.00 -7.64
CA ALA A 156 -3.34 17.20 -8.70
C ALA A 156 -2.67 17.25 -10.09
N GLN A 157 -1.57 18.01 -10.20
CA GLN A 157 -0.85 18.17 -11.46
C GLN A 157 -0.27 16.84 -11.97
N SER A 158 0.28 16.01 -11.08
CA SER A 158 0.80 14.70 -11.46
C SER A 158 -0.30 13.79 -12.05
N CYS A 159 -1.53 13.86 -11.52
CA CYS A 159 -2.68 13.19 -12.11
C CYS A 159 -3.02 13.78 -13.50
N PHE A 160 -3.03 15.11 -13.64
CA PHE A 160 -3.42 15.76 -14.89
C PHE A 160 -2.41 15.59 -16.03
N ASN A 161 -1.12 15.40 -15.74
CA ASN A 161 -0.08 15.20 -16.74
C ASN A 161 -0.20 13.86 -17.53
N ASN A 162 -1.07 12.94 -17.09
CA ASN A 162 -1.17 11.58 -17.61
C ASN A 162 -2.16 11.43 -18.78
N ASN A 163 -1.75 11.66 -20.02
CA ASN A 163 -2.66 11.65 -21.19
C ASN A 163 -3.30 10.28 -21.51
N ALA A 164 -4.50 10.32 -22.09
CA ALA A 164 -5.18 9.13 -22.60
C ALA A 164 -4.33 8.44 -23.69
N GLY A 165 -4.43 7.11 -23.78
CA GLY A 165 -3.60 6.25 -24.61
C GLY A 165 -2.22 5.92 -24.03
N LYS A 166 -1.79 6.56 -22.93
CA LYS A 166 -0.54 6.22 -22.25
C LYS A 166 -0.73 5.04 -21.30
N VAL A 167 0.36 4.29 -21.12
CA VAL A 167 0.46 3.25 -20.08
C VAL A 167 0.78 3.91 -18.74
N ILE A 168 0.10 3.49 -17.69
CA ILE A 168 0.35 3.86 -16.30
C ILE A 168 0.60 2.61 -15.47
N GLU A 169 1.47 2.72 -14.46
CA GLU A 169 1.68 1.68 -13.45
C GLU A 169 0.97 2.10 -12.16
N VAL A 170 0.22 1.18 -11.56
CA VAL A 170 -0.58 1.40 -10.35
C VAL A 170 -0.51 0.17 -9.44
N PHE A 171 -0.73 0.37 -8.15
CA PHE A 171 -0.82 -0.69 -7.16
C PHE A 171 -2.25 -1.16 -6.99
N PHE A 172 -2.46 -2.47 -6.87
CA PHE A 172 -3.74 -3.02 -6.43
C PHE A 172 -3.82 -2.92 -4.90
N TRP A 173 -4.80 -2.20 -4.39
CA TRP A 173 -4.98 -1.98 -2.95
C TRP A 173 -5.99 -2.93 -2.31
N GLY A 174 -6.50 -3.92 -3.06
CA GLY A 174 -7.54 -4.83 -2.61
C GLY A 174 -8.91 -4.45 -3.17
N ASN A 175 -9.95 -4.89 -2.48
CA ASN A 175 -11.34 -4.63 -2.87
C ASN A 175 -12.00 -3.66 -1.89
N ASP A 176 -12.91 -2.81 -2.39
CA ASP A 176 -13.77 -2.02 -1.52
C ASP A 176 -14.89 -2.89 -0.89
N THR A 177 -15.72 -2.28 -0.04
CA THR A 177 -16.83 -2.96 0.65
C THR A 177 -17.87 -3.56 -0.30
N ASN A 178 -17.90 -3.10 -1.56
CA ASN A 178 -18.79 -3.59 -2.60
C ASN A 178 -18.09 -4.60 -3.53
N SER A 179 -16.91 -5.10 -3.14
CA SER A 179 -16.06 -5.98 -3.96
C SER A 179 -15.55 -5.35 -5.27
N ASN A 180 -15.54 -4.01 -5.38
CA ASN A 180 -14.93 -3.37 -6.53
C ASN A 180 -13.41 -3.34 -6.37
N LEU A 181 -12.69 -3.54 -7.47
CA LEU A 181 -11.24 -3.46 -7.50
C LEU A 181 -10.76 -2.04 -7.18
N LEU A 182 -9.93 -1.92 -6.16
CA LEU A 182 -9.33 -0.66 -5.73
C LEU A 182 -7.89 -0.60 -6.22
N PHE A 183 -7.56 0.45 -6.96
CA PHE A 183 -6.20 0.72 -7.39
C PHE A 183 -5.78 2.14 -7.02
N GLY A 184 -4.49 2.32 -6.77
CA GLY A 184 -3.92 3.64 -6.52
C GLY A 184 -2.50 3.79 -7.01
N TYR A 185 -2.09 5.04 -7.20
CA TYR A 185 -0.78 5.35 -7.78
C TYR A 185 0.36 5.18 -6.76
N GLU A 186 0.19 5.63 -5.52
CA GLU A 186 1.23 5.51 -4.47
C GLU A 186 0.82 4.53 -3.36
N ASN A 187 1.55 3.42 -3.19
CA ASN A 187 1.10 2.39 -2.26
C ASN A 187 0.93 2.85 -0.80
N PHE A 188 1.81 3.73 -0.31
CA PHE A 188 1.70 4.26 1.06
C PHE A 188 0.42 5.07 1.31
N LYS A 189 -0.30 5.50 0.27
CA LYS A 189 -1.59 6.20 0.40
C LYS A 189 -2.76 5.27 0.67
N LYS A 190 -2.60 3.96 0.47
CA LYS A 190 -3.59 2.92 0.80
C LYS A 190 -4.05 3.04 2.25
N ILE A 191 -3.09 3.18 3.18
CA ILE A 191 -3.36 3.24 4.63
C ILE A 191 -4.29 4.41 5.02
N TRP A 192 -4.22 5.52 4.28
CA TRP A 192 -5.08 6.68 4.48
C TRP A 192 -6.49 6.50 3.92
N TYR A 193 -6.66 5.56 2.99
CA TYR A 193 -7.93 5.22 2.39
C TYR A 193 -8.63 4.09 3.14
N THR A 194 -7.89 3.06 3.55
CA THR A 194 -8.43 1.92 4.32
C THR A 194 -8.72 2.29 5.78
N GLY A 195 -8.26 3.44 6.25
CA GLY A 195 -8.44 3.86 7.64
C GLY A 195 -7.45 3.19 8.60
N GLU A 196 -6.56 2.33 8.11
CA GLU A 196 -5.51 1.73 8.92
C GLU A 196 -4.60 2.78 9.57
N ILE A 197 -4.53 3.99 9.01
CA ILE A 197 -3.76 5.09 9.60
C ILE A 197 -4.25 5.43 11.01
N TYR A 198 -5.53 5.20 11.34
CA TYR A 198 -6.09 5.42 12.69
C TYR A 198 -5.48 4.51 13.75
N LYS A 199 -4.88 3.37 13.37
CA LYS A 199 -4.12 2.52 14.29
C LYS A 199 -2.87 3.21 14.85
N TYR A 200 -2.45 4.34 14.28
CA TYR A 200 -1.33 5.11 14.78
C TYR A 200 -1.70 5.92 16.03
N ILE A 201 -2.97 6.26 16.23
CA ILE A 201 -3.41 7.10 17.35
C ILE A 201 -3.08 6.41 18.68
N GLY A 202 -2.48 7.15 19.62
CA GLY A 202 -2.06 6.65 20.94
C GLY A 202 -0.71 5.92 20.94
N ASN A 203 -0.13 5.66 19.77
CA ASN A 203 1.17 5.00 19.66
C ASN A 203 2.30 6.03 19.51
N ILE A 204 3.47 5.66 20.04
CA ILE A 204 4.68 6.48 20.02
C ILE A 204 5.58 6.02 18.88
N PHE A 205 6.01 6.96 18.05
CA PHE A 205 6.87 6.68 16.91
C PHE A 205 8.14 7.53 16.94
N PRO A 206 9.26 7.01 16.40
CA PRO A 206 10.39 7.86 16.03
C PRO A 206 9.98 8.74 14.85
N VAL A 207 10.18 10.04 15.03
CA VAL A 207 9.78 11.08 14.09
C VAL A 207 11.04 11.79 13.60
N LYS A 208 11.27 11.71 12.30
CA LYS A 208 12.37 12.41 11.66
C LYS A 208 12.01 13.87 11.44
N VAL A 209 12.87 14.77 11.89
CA VAL A 209 12.79 16.20 11.62
C VAL A 209 13.40 16.48 10.25
N VAL A 210 12.65 17.22 9.42
CA VAL A 210 13.10 17.67 8.10
C VAL A 210 12.99 19.18 8.04
N LYS A 211 14.14 19.86 7.93
CA LYS A 211 14.23 21.33 7.94
C LYS A 211 14.70 21.82 6.58
N THR A 212 13.83 22.55 5.88
CA THR A 212 14.19 23.19 4.60
C THR A 212 14.13 24.71 4.70
N LYS A 213 14.92 25.40 3.87
CA LYS A 213 14.92 26.88 3.84
C LYS A 213 13.57 27.46 3.39
N GLU A 214 12.79 26.70 2.63
CA GLU A 214 11.54 27.17 2.01
C GLU A 214 10.29 26.82 2.84
N THR A 215 10.24 25.63 3.44
CA THR A 215 9.04 25.12 4.13
C THR A 215 9.11 25.19 5.65
N GLY A 216 10.26 25.57 6.22
CA GLY A 216 10.50 25.56 7.66
C GLY A 216 10.77 24.16 8.19
N ILE A 217 10.20 23.82 9.36
CA ILE A 217 10.36 22.51 10.01
C ILE A 217 9.16 21.64 9.67
N SER A 218 9.43 20.41 9.22
CA SER A 218 8.43 19.36 8.97
C SER A 218 8.83 18.06 9.65
N PHE A 219 7.86 17.17 9.86
CA PHE A 219 8.04 15.93 10.60
C PHE A 219 7.61 14.74 9.75
N LEU A 220 8.38 13.65 9.80
CA LEU A 220 8.09 12.41 9.11
C LEU A 220 8.05 11.23 10.08
N VAL A 221 6.89 10.59 10.19
CA VAL A 221 6.72 9.31 10.89
C VAL A 221 7.05 8.18 9.92
N GLU A 222 7.91 7.24 10.34
CA GLU A 222 8.40 6.12 9.53
C GLU A 222 9.03 6.52 8.18
N ASN A 223 9.56 7.75 8.06
CA ASN A 223 10.02 8.34 6.79
C ASN A 223 8.95 8.41 5.67
N LYS A 224 7.67 8.22 6.00
CA LYS A 224 6.57 8.15 5.02
C LYS A 224 5.48 9.20 5.27
N PHE A 225 5.06 9.35 6.52
CA PHE A 225 3.86 10.12 6.85
C PHE A 225 4.24 11.51 7.35
N LYS A 226 3.78 12.53 6.62
CA LYS A 226 3.93 13.91 7.06
C LYS A 226 3.15 14.15 8.34
N ALA A 227 3.76 14.90 9.23
CA ALA A 227 3.23 15.16 10.55
C ALA A 227 3.50 16.60 11.00
N THR A 228 2.75 17.04 12.00
CA THR A 228 2.88 18.34 12.63
C THR A 228 2.86 18.17 14.13
N LEU A 229 3.78 18.82 14.83
CA LEU A 229 3.71 18.92 16.29
C LEU A 229 2.54 19.83 16.69
N ASN A 230 1.69 19.30 17.55
CA ASN A 230 0.67 20.08 18.23
C ASN A 230 1.29 20.73 19.47
N ASN A 231 0.75 21.90 19.88
CA ASN A 231 1.06 22.55 21.14
C ASN A 231 2.56 22.61 21.52
N ILE A 232 3.34 23.41 20.80
CA ILE A 232 4.66 23.84 21.30
C ILE A 232 4.41 24.66 22.57
N THR A 233 4.55 24.01 23.73
CA THR A 233 4.36 24.62 25.04
C THR A 233 5.57 25.49 25.40
N ARG A 234 5.43 26.32 26.44
CA ARG A 234 6.58 27.06 26.99
C ARG A 234 7.73 26.12 27.39
N LYS A 235 7.44 24.87 27.79
CA LYS A 235 8.43 23.89 28.24
C LYS A 235 9.32 23.37 27.11
N ASN A 236 8.76 23.13 25.92
CA ASN A 236 9.51 22.54 24.80
C ASN A 236 9.84 23.52 23.67
N LYS A 237 9.47 24.80 23.80
CA LYS A 237 9.75 25.85 22.81
C LYS A 237 11.23 26.01 22.48
N GLN A 238 12.10 25.99 23.49
CA GLN A 238 13.54 26.10 23.28
C GLN A 238 14.10 24.88 22.54
N ALA A 239 13.70 23.67 22.97
CA ALA A 239 14.08 22.44 22.29
C ALA A 239 13.63 22.43 20.82
N PHE A 240 12.39 22.85 20.55
CA PHE A 240 11.85 22.97 19.20
C PHE A 240 12.68 23.90 18.30
N GLN A 241 13.12 25.05 18.81
CA GLN A 241 13.97 25.99 18.07
C GLN A 241 15.35 25.40 17.74
N ASN A 242 15.85 24.53 18.63
CA ASN A 242 17.15 23.88 18.51
C ASN A 242 17.13 22.58 17.68
N LEU A 243 15.97 22.17 17.14
CA LEU A 243 15.88 21.05 16.22
C LEU A 243 16.66 21.32 14.94
N ILE A 244 17.47 20.35 14.54
CA ILE A 244 18.25 20.34 13.31
C ILE A 244 17.67 19.34 12.31
N ASP A 245 18.02 19.50 11.03
CA ASP A 245 17.63 18.55 10.00
C ASP A 245 18.20 17.15 10.31
N GLY A 246 17.36 16.13 10.17
CA GLY A 246 17.74 14.74 10.44
C GLY A 246 17.64 14.30 11.90
N ASP A 247 17.31 15.19 12.84
CA ASP A 247 16.99 14.78 14.22
C ASP A 247 15.88 13.72 14.24
N ILE A 248 15.94 12.81 15.20
CA ILE A 248 14.87 11.86 15.48
C ILE A 248 14.35 12.17 16.88
N ILE A 249 13.07 12.55 16.96
CA ILE A 249 12.36 12.77 18.22
C ILE A 249 11.27 11.72 18.41
N HIS A 250 10.91 11.41 19.65
CA HIS A 250 9.83 10.45 19.91
C HIS A 250 8.54 11.21 20.18
N CYS A 251 7.50 10.90 19.42
CA CYS A 251 6.22 11.57 19.59
C CYS A 251 5.08 10.56 19.57
N GLU A 252 4.09 10.82 20.42
CA GLU A 252 2.81 10.13 20.36
C GLU A 252 1.98 10.74 19.22
N VAL A 253 1.27 9.91 18.45
CA VAL A 253 0.27 10.40 17.50
C VAL A 253 -1.02 10.65 18.26
N GLU A 254 -1.31 11.92 18.52
CA GLU A 254 -2.51 12.35 19.25
C GLU A 254 -3.76 12.26 18.37
N ASN A 255 -3.65 12.66 17.10
CA ASN A 255 -4.79 12.75 16.20
C ASN A 255 -4.35 12.72 14.72
N ILE A 256 -5.31 12.59 13.80
CA ILE A 256 -5.08 12.51 12.36
C ILE A 256 -5.93 13.57 11.66
N ASN A 257 -5.27 14.43 10.88
CA ASN A 257 -5.95 15.34 9.95
C ASN A 257 -6.12 14.64 8.61
N ASN A 258 -7.27 13.98 8.42
CA ASN A 258 -7.55 13.21 7.20
C ASN A 258 -7.63 14.10 5.94
N THR A 259 -8.09 15.35 6.08
CA THR A 259 -8.21 16.31 4.97
C THR A 259 -6.85 16.73 4.43
N LYS A 260 -5.90 17.03 5.34
CA LYS A 260 -4.53 17.42 4.97
C LYS A 260 -3.59 16.22 4.81
N LYS A 261 -4.04 15.01 5.16
CA LYS A 261 -3.21 13.79 5.25
C LYS A 261 -1.97 14.02 6.13
N LEU A 262 -2.20 14.55 7.34
CA LEU A 262 -1.16 14.85 8.33
C LEU A 262 -1.44 14.14 9.65
N LEU A 263 -0.40 13.59 10.27
CA LEU A 263 -0.46 13.13 11.66
C LEU A 263 -0.23 14.33 12.60
N ARG A 264 -1.00 14.44 13.68
CA ARG A 264 -0.77 15.40 14.76
C ARG A 264 -0.02 14.71 15.88
N LEU A 265 1.11 15.27 16.24
CA LEU A 265 2.07 14.68 17.16
C LEU A 265 2.06 15.43 18.48
N ASN A 266 2.18 14.70 19.58
CA ASN A 266 2.45 15.25 20.89
C ASN A 266 3.87 14.89 21.33
N TRP A 267 4.65 15.89 21.76
CA TRP A 267 6.05 15.74 22.17
C TRP A 267 6.22 16.14 23.64
N GLU A 268 6.18 15.13 24.51
CA GLU A 268 6.22 15.27 25.98
C GLU A 268 7.42 14.58 26.66
N TYR A 269 8.36 14.05 25.88
CA TYR A 269 9.52 13.33 26.42
C TYR A 269 10.55 14.27 27.02
N GLU A 270 10.37 14.61 28.30
CA GLU A 270 11.18 15.61 29.02
C GLU A 270 12.70 15.41 28.88
N LEU A 271 13.20 14.17 28.91
CA LEU A 271 14.64 13.91 28.75
C LEU A 271 15.17 14.32 27.39
N GLU A 272 14.45 13.96 26.32
CA GLU A 272 14.81 14.31 24.94
C GLU A 272 14.69 15.82 24.73
N ILE A 273 13.62 16.42 25.26
CA ILE A 273 13.39 17.88 25.24
C ILE A 273 14.55 18.60 25.94
N ASP A 274 14.94 18.19 27.13
CA ASP A 274 16.02 18.80 27.91
C ASP A 274 17.38 18.67 27.21
N GLU A 275 17.68 17.51 26.61
CA GLU A 275 18.91 17.31 25.85
C GLU A 275 18.98 18.23 24.62
N ILE A 276 17.88 18.35 23.88
CA ILE A 276 17.81 19.21 22.70
C ILE A 276 17.81 20.70 23.09
N ALA A 277 17.13 21.08 24.17
CA ALA A 277 17.13 22.46 24.68
C ALA A 277 18.54 22.92 25.10
N LYS A 278 19.36 22.02 25.63
CA LYS A 278 20.76 22.28 26.03
C LYS A 278 21.74 22.37 24.86
N ARG A 279 21.32 22.06 23.63
CA ARG A 279 22.13 22.30 22.42
C ARG A 279 22.25 23.82 22.25
N ASN A 280 23.24 24.42 22.88
CA ASN A 280 23.52 25.84 22.80
C ASN A 280 23.56 26.30 21.33
N THR A 281 23.09 27.53 21.11
CA THR A 281 23.14 28.36 19.90
C THR A 281 24.58 28.67 19.47
N VAL A 282 25.46 27.66 19.39
CA VAL A 282 26.88 27.77 19.03
C VAL A 282 27.15 26.80 17.89
N GLN A 283 26.49 26.99 16.75
CA GLN A 283 27.01 26.58 15.44
C GLN A 283 26.17 27.17 14.31
N CYS A 284 26.37 28.46 14.07
CA CYS A 284 26.13 29.05 12.76
C CYS A 284 27.28 30.00 12.41
N LYS A 285 28.51 29.49 12.49
CA LYS A 285 29.60 30.00 11.66
C LYS A 285 30.26 28.80 11.00
N LYS A 286 30.00 28.72 9.69
CA LYS A 286 30.72 28.00 8.63
C LYS A 286 31.41 26.73 9.09
N ASN A 287 30.90 25.57 8.65
CA ASN A 287 31.82 24.59 8.11
C ASN A 287 31.18 23.86 6.93
N THR A 288 32.00 23.83 5.89
CA THR A 288 31.78 23.32 4.55
C THR A 288 31.47 21.84 4.58
N ILE A 289 30.60 21.45 3.66
CA ILE A 289 30.26 20.08 3.30
C ILE A 289 31.56 19.32 2.98
N ILE A 290 31.89 18.32 3.79
CA ILE A 290 32.65 17.15 3.33
C ILE A 290 31.76 15.95 3.62
N ILE A 291 31.17 15.44 2.55
CA ILE A 291 30.50 14.15 2.51
C ILE A 291 31.61 13.11 2.52
N GLU A 292 31.82 12.46 3.65
CA GLU A 292 32.44 11.15 3.68
C GLU A 292 31.49 10.18 4.40
N ASN A 293 31.11 9.15 3.65
CA ASN A 293 30.28 8.05 4.09
C ASN A 293 30.86 7.39 5.35
N SER A 294 30.29 7.66 6.52
CA SER A 294 30.21 6.68 7.60
C SER A 294 29.23 7.16 8.69
N ILE A 295 28.19 6.35 8.89
CA ILE A 295 27.40 6.19 10.12
C ILE A 295 27.21 7.49 10.92
N ILE A 296 26.07 8.15 10.70
CA ILE A 296 25.55 9.16 11.61
C ILE A 296 25.39 8.50 12.99
N LYS A 297 26.45 8.54 13.80
CA LYS A 297 26.38 8.25 15.22
C LYS A 297 25.56 9.37 15.82
N ASN A 298 24.27 9.10 15.95
CA ASN A 298 23.33 9.86 16.73
C ASN A 298 24.00 10.21 18.07
N ARG A 299 24.21 11.51 18.37
CA ARG A 299 24.86 11.98 19.60
C ARG A 299 23.95 11.90 20.83
N VAL A 300 22.73 11.38 20.67
CA VAL A 300 21.88 10.97 21.79
C VAL A 300 22.59 9.84 22.52
N ASN A 301 22.66 9.92 23.84
CA ASN A 301 23.30 8.90 24.67
C ASN A 301 22.81 7.51 24.26
N GLN A 302 23.71 6.64 23.79
CA GLN A 302 23.34 5.30 23.30
C GLN A 302 22.57 4.49 24.35
N ASP A 303 22.77 4.77 25.63
CA ASP A 303 22.00 4.15 26.70
C ASP A 303 20.53 4.61 26.72
N VAL A 304 20.26 5.88 26.42
CA VAL A 304 18.89 6.41 26.28
C VAL A 304 18.21 5.80 25.07
N VAL A 305 18.89 5.72 23.92
CA VAL A 305 18.35 5.07 22.70
C VAL A 305 18.02 3.61 22.98
N LYS A 306 18.91 2.88 23.68
CA LYS A 306 18.66 1.49 24.08
C LYS A 306 17.42 1.37 24.96
N ARG A 307 17.26 2.24 25.98
CA ARG A 307 16.06 2.24 26.84
C ARG A 307 14.78 2.54 26.06
N LEU A 308 14.79 3.54 25.18
CA LEU A 308 13.62 3.91 24.38
C LEU A 308 13.22 2.80 23.41
N SER A 309 14.19 2.02 22.89
CA SER A 309 13.93 0.87 22.03
C SER A 309 13.20 -0.30 22.72
N LEU A 310 13.03 -0.24 24.05
CA LEU A 310 12.29 -1.23 24.83
C LEU A 310 10.80 -0.89 24.95
N ILE A 311 10.37 0.34 24.66
CA ILE A 311 8.96 0.76 24.79
C ILE A 311 8.06 -0.15 23.92
N SER A 312 6.91 -0.54 24.48
CA SER A 312 5.93 -1.46 23.89
C SER A 312 6.44 -2.88 23.62
N LYS A 313 7.62 -3.25 24.12
CA LYS A 313 8.10 -4.64 24.10
C LYS A 313 7.80 -5.32 25.44
N THR A 314 7.57 -6.63 25.36
CA THR A 314 7.62 -7.51 26.51
C THR A 314 9.08 -7.80 26.86
N VAL A 315 9.47 -7.56 28.09
CA VAL A 315 10.83 -7.70 28.62
C VAL A 315 10.82 -8.56 29.87
N LYS A 316 11.94 -9.20 30.18
CA LYS A 316 12.12 -9.92 31.44
C LYS A 316 12.53 -8.96 32.53
N VAL A 317 11.87 -9.08 33.68
CA VAL A 317 12.10 -8.24 34.85
C VAL A 317 12.41 -9.13 36.03
N GLU A 318 13.62 -9.00 36.55
CA GLU A 318 14.06 -9.70 37.76
C GLU A 318 13.65 -8.91 39.00
N VAL A 319 13.06 -9.60 39.97
CA VAL A 319 12.72 -9.06 41.29
C VAL A 319 13.89 -9.25 42.21
N ILE A 320 14.39 -8.16 42.79
CA ILE A 320 15.37 -8.19 43.88
C ILE A 320 14.66 -7.77 45.16
N GLN A 321 14.45 -8.73 46.06
CA GLN A 321 13.78 -8.52 47.34
C GLN A 321 14.79 -8.12 48.41
N LYS A 322 14.50 -7.05 49.15
CA LYS A 322 15.32 -6.64 50.31
C LYS A 322 14.44 -6.47 51.53
N VAL A 323 14.85 -7.09 52.63
CA VAL A 323 14.25 -6.87 53.95
C VAL A 323 15.06 -5.80 54.66
N ASN A 324 14.43 -4.69 55.04
CA ASN A 324 15.11 -3.64 55.79
C ASN A 324 15.27 -4.02 57.27
N SER A 325 16.00 -3.21 58.04
CA SER A 325 16.25 -3.44 59.47
C SER A 325 15.00 -3.50 60.36
N LEU A 326 13.84 -3.11 59.82
CA LEU A 326 12.53 -3.16 60.49
C LEU A 326 11.68 -4.35 60.02
N GLY A 327 12.26 -5.30 59.27
CA GLY A 327 11.55 -6.47 58.74
C GLY A 327 10.63 -6.15 57.57
N ARG A 328 10.63 -4.94 57.02
CA ARG A 328 9.77 -4.59 55.88
C ARG A 328 10.41 -5.03 54.56
N ILE A 329 9.62 -5.69 53.74
CA ILE A 329 9.98 -6.11 52.39
C ILE A 329 9.96 -4.90 51.45
N CYS A 330 11.00 -4.75 50.64
CA CYS A 330 11.15 -3.73 49.61
C CYS A 330 11.67 -4.39 48.33
N ASN A 331 10.87 -4.38 47.26
CA ASN A 331 11.27 -4.94 45.98
C ASN A 331 11.93 -3.87 45.10
N THR A 332 13.00 -4.27 44.42
CA THR A 332 13.58 -3.52 43.31
C THR A 332 13.50 -4.34 42.04
N TYR A 333 12.99 -3.75 40.97
CA TYR A 333 12.80 -4.43 39.70
C TYR A 333 13.95 -4.09 38.75
N PHE A 334 14.56 -5.08 38.11
CA PHE A 334 15.60 -4.87 37.10
C PHE A 334 15.13 -5.40 35.74
N VAL A 335 14.95 -4.46 34.80
CA VAL A 335 14.61 -4.75 33.40
C VAL A 335 15.88 -5.15 32.66
N GLU A 336 15.88 -6.34 32.05
CA GLU A 336 17.02 -6.90 31.30
C GLU A 336 18.34 -6.83 32.08
N ASN A 337 18.28 -7.05 33.41
CA ASN A 337 19.39 -7.01 34.37
C ASN A 337 20.22 -5.72 34.35
N LYS A 338 19.67 -4.64 33.81
CA LYS A 338 20.44 -3.41 33.54
C LYS A 338 19.76 -2.15 34.05
N TYR A 339 18.43 -2.06 33.94
CA TYR A 339 17.70 -0.84 34.21
C TYR A 339 16.73 -1.00 35.37
N LYS A 340 16.69 -0.03 36.29
CA LYS A 340 15.72 -0.06 37.40
C LYS A 340 14.29 0.13 36.86
N GLY A 341 13.36 -0.70 37.29
CA GLY A 341 11.95 -0.67 36.90
C GLY A 341 11.03 -0.06 37.97
N GLU A 342 9.92 0.51 37.53
CA GLU A 342 8.77 0.89 38.35
C GLU A 342 7.57 0.03 37.94
N LEU A 343 7.12 -0.85 38.83
CA LEU A 343 6.12 -1.86 38.52
C LEU A 343 4.68 -1.39 38.70
N ILE A 344 3.90 -1.54 37.63
CA ILE A 344 2.45 -1.49 37.64
C ILE A 344 1.92 -2.90 37.48
N ILE A 345 1.03 -3.30 38.38
CA ILE A 345 0.37 -4.61 38.34
C ILE A 345 -1.06 -4.37 37.86
N SER A 346 -1.51 -5.15 36.88
CA SER A 346 -2.87 -5.12 36.37
C SER A 346 -3.36 -6.53 36.05
N ASN A 347 -4.67 -6.69 35.89
CA ASN A 347 -5.29 -7.90 35.37
C ASN A 347 -6.43 -7.48 34.42
N ASP A 348 -6.63 -8.23 33.33
CA ASP A 348 -7.63 -7.87 32.30
C ASP A 348 -9.08 -8.07 32.76
N ASN A 349 -9.31 -8.93 33.75
CA ASN A 349 -10.65 -9.34 34.21
C ASN A 349 -10.97 -8.88 35.64
N TYR A 350 -10.00 -8.31 36.35
CA TYR A 350 -10.12 -7.99 37.76
C TYR A 350 -9.41 -6.67 38.10
N GLN A 351 -10.13 -5.78 38.79
CA GLN A 351 -9.57 -4.53 39.27
C GLN A 351 -8.83 -4.74 40.59
N ILE A 352 -7.51 -4.86 40.52
CA ILE A 352 -6.65 -5.06 41.69
C ILE A 352 -6.67 -3.82 42.60
N THR A 353 -7.06 -4.00 43.85
CA THR A 353 -7.08 -2.93 44.86
C THR A 353 -5.67 -2.59 45.35
N LYS A 354 -5.53 -1.46 46.05
CA LYS A 354 -4.23 -1.04 46.61
C LYS A 354 -3.68 -2.02 47.66
N MET A 355 -4.57 -2.64 48.45
CA MET A 355 -4.18 -3.62 49.47
C MET A 355 -3.70 -4.92 48.83
N GLU A 356 -4.42 -5.42 47.84
CA GLU A 356 -4.02 -6.60 47.07
C GLU A 356 -2.73 -6.39 46.32
N LYS A 357 -2.53 -5.22 45.70
CA LYS A 357 -1.25 -4.87 45.06
C LYS A 357 -0.09 -4.99 46.04
N LYS A 358 -0.26 -4.45 47.25
CA LYS A 358 0.76 -4.53 48.30
C LYS A 358 1.01 -5.97 48.73
N HIS A 359 -0.05 -6.76 48.89
CA HIS A 359 0.06 -8.17 49.27
C HIS A 359 0.77 -9.01 48.19
N ILE A 360 0.46 -8.78 46.91
CA ILE A 360 1.16 -9.41 45.78
C ILE A 360 2.65 -9.05 45.83
N GLU A 361 2.98 -7.77 46.02
CA GLU A 361 4.38 -7.33 46.11
C GLU A 361 5.12 -7.94 47.31
N GLU A 362 4.48 -8.08 48.47
CA GLU A 362 5.08 -8.71 49.66
C GLU A 362 5.36 -10.22 49.46
N ASN A 363 4.61 -10.88 48.58
CA ASN A 363 4.75 -12.32 48.29
C ASN A 363 5.69 -12.65 47.10
N LEU A 364 6.20 -11.65 46.38
CA LEU A 364 7.23 -11.88 45.36
C LEU A 364 8.54 -12.33 46.02
N GLN A 365 9.23 -13.29 45.41
CA GLN A 365 10.49 -13.83 45.92
C GLN A 365 11.69 -13.20 45.23
N ASP A 366 12.84 -13.17 45.93
CA ASP A 366 14.12 -12.78 45.33
C ASP A 366 14.46 -13.70 44.15
N GLY A 367 14.76 -13.11 43.00
CA GLY A 367 15.04 -13.84 41.76
C GLY A 367 13.80 -14.18 40.91
N ASP A 368 12.58 -13.82 41.33
CA ASP A 368 11.39 -14.00 40.50
C ASP A 368 11.54 -13.26 39.16
N ILE A 369 11.15 -13.92 38.07
CA ILE A 369 11.19 -13.34 36.71
C ILE A 369 9.78 -13.04 36.22
N LEU A 370 9.49 -11.76 36.03
CA LEU A 370 8.22 -11.27 35.50
C LEU A 370 8.35 -10.96 34.01
N ASN A 371 7.33 -11.29 33.23
CA ASN A 371 7.21 -10.81 31.85
C ASN A 371 6.37 -9.53 31.86
N CYS A 372 7.01 -8.39 31.61
CA CYS A 372 6.34 -7.08 31.69
C CYS A 372 6.37 -6.36 30.35
N GLU A 373 5.34 -5.59 30.08
CA GLU A 373 5.32 -4.63 28.97
C GLU A 373 5.97 -3.32 29.42
N VAL A 374 6.88 -2.76 28.63
CA VAL A 374 7.45 -1.45 28.91
C VAL A 374 6.50 -0.34 28.46
N LEU A 375 6.00 0.44 29.41
CA LEU A 375 5.09 1.56 29.14
C LEU A 375 5.83 2.86 28.84
N GLY A 376 7.03 3.06 29.40
CA GLY A 376 7.78 4.30 29.22
C GLY A 376 9.09 4.34 30.00
N VAL A 377 9.88 5.39 29.77
CA VAL A 377 11.19 5.60 30.40
C VAL A 377 11.19 6.95 31.13
N HIS A 378 11.44 6.95 32.45
CA HIS A 378 11.45 8.15 33.29
C HIS A 378 12.81 8.32 33.99
N LYS A 379 13.59 9.35 33.65
CA LYS A 379 14.89 9.66 34.26
C LYS A 379 15.83 8.44 34.38
N LYS A 380 15.82 7.77 35.54
CA LYS A 380 16.67 6.61 35.87
C LYS A 380 15.90 5.28 35.95
N THR A 381 14.58 5.30 35.72
CA THR A 381 13.71 4.13 35.82
C THR A 381 12.94 3.87 34.54
N ILE A 382 12.51 2.62 34.34
CA ILE A 382 11.63 2.18 33.26
C ILE A 382 10.28 1.83 33.88
N LYS A 383 9.20 2.44 33.39
CA LYS A 383 7.85 2.13 33.83
C LYS A 383 7.40 0.85 33.11
N ILE A 384 7.09 -0.17 33.89
CA ILE A 384 6.77 -1.51 33.39
C ILE A 384 5.40 -1.94 33.92
N LYS A 385 4.66 -2.69 33.10
CA LYS A 385 3.35 -3.24 33.43
C LYS A 385 3.42 -4.76 33.40
N TRP A 386 3.16 -5.37 34.54
CA TRP A 386 2.92 -6.80 34.63
C TRP A 386 1.42 -7.05 34.61
N ASN A 387 0.96 -7.69 33.53
CA ASN A 387 -0.41 -8.16 33.43
C ASN A 387 -0.48 -9.57 34.01
N ILE A 388 -0.86 -9.68 35.28
CA ILE A 388 -0.90 -10.95 36.01
C ILE A 388 -2.09 -11.78 35.52
N ARG A 389 -1.89 -13.07 35.25
CA ARG A 389 -2.99 -13.96 34.81
C ARG A 389 -3.93 -14.28 35.97
N ASN A 390 -5.18 -14.62 35.68
CA ASN A 390 -6.18 -14.93 36.72
C ASN A 390 -5.71 -16.05 37.66
N GLU A 391 -5.08 -17.09 37.12
CA GLU A 391 -4.54 -18.22 37.89
C GLU A 391 -3.43 -17.78 38.86
N GLU A 392 -2.53 -16.92 38.41
CA GLU A 392 -1.43 -16.37 39.22
C GLU A 392 -1.98 -15.42 40.29
N LEU A 393 -2.97 -14.58 39.92
CA LEU A 393 -3.62 -13.68 40.86
C LEU A 393 -4.27 -14.45 42.00
N GLN A 394 -4.99 -15.53 41.71
CA GLN A 394 -5.59 -16.38 42.75
C GLN A 394 -4.52 -16.99 43.67
N ARG A 395 -3.35 -17.37 43.14
CA ARG A 395 -2.23 -17.88 43.95
C ARG A 395 -1.72 -16.85 44.97
N PHE A 396 -1.75 -15.56 44.63
CA PHE A 396 -1.29 -14.49 45.54
C PHE A 396 -2.37 -13.99 46.49
N LEU A 397 -3.64 -14.29 46.25
CA LEU A 397 -4.76 -13.82 47.08
C LEU A 397 -5.33 -14.90 48.03
N GLN A 398 -4.87 -16.14 47.90
CA GLN A 398 -5.09 -17.23 48.86
C GLN A 398 -4.07 -17.13 49.99
#